data_AF-A0A0S4KR83-F1
#
_entry.id   AF-A0A0S4KR83-F1
#
_cell.length_a   1.000
_cell.length_b   1.000
_cell.length_c   1.000
_cell.angle_alpha   90.00
_cell.angle_beta   90.00
_cell.angle_gamma   90.00
#
_symmetry.space_group_name_H-M   'P 1'
#
loop_
_entity.id
_entity.type
_entity.pdbx_description
1 polymer ?
#
loop_
_entity_poly.entity_id
_entity_poly.type
_entity_poly.pdbx_seq_one_letter_code
_entity_poly.pdbx_strand_id
1 'polypeptide(L)'
;MLSFGVSSYFLWTVKGATVMPLVRGSGFMIHSASRTFHKYHIVTAGHVACPVQFPRVFGDRSPGLRAIGERHISTGLLCPSGAGSSTPVTFPTLFPQRRFINADAAILHLKNEDQAFSTISHLGITPVDVDLQPLQFGEELTFCGVTSTEHSANASDDNVHVEYHSINGVSHSEVGTLDYGTVIAAQADRDIDPTMCGGPVLRKSNGKCVGVIVARIGSATVSDSPPTPDASLLIHKPALDLSNTPNLEKASLRVAFISINDFLPTYRATEG
;
A
#
# COMPACT_ATOMS: atom_id res chain seq x y z
N MET A 1 12.60 -11.39 3.19
CA MET A 1 11.60 -10.59 2.44
C MET A 1 11.10 -9.48 3.34
N LEU A 2 10.87 -8.26 2.82
CA LEU A 2 10.54 -7.09 3.66
C LEU A 2 9.09 -6.61 3.50
N SER A 3 8.34 -7.21 2.57
CA SER A 3 6.98 -6.77 2.24
C SER A 3 6.07 -7.97 1.96
N PHE A 4 4.79 -7.77 2.16
CA PHE A 4 3.71 -8.71 1.85
C PHE A 4 2.61 -7.98 1.09
N GLY A 5 1.69 -8.72 0.49
CA GLY A 5 0.50 -8.14 -0.11
C GLY A 5 -0.49 -7.68 0.96
N VAL A 6 -1.24 -6.63 0.68
CA VAL A 6 -2.38 -6.18 1.47
C VAL A 6 -3.57 -6.12 0.54
N SER A 7 -4.67 -6.75 0.95
CA SER A 7 -5.93 -6.74 0.22
C SER A 7 -7.01 -6.12 1.09
N SER A 8 -7.76 -5.17 0.53
CA SER A 8 -9.03 -4.73 1.10
C SER A 8 -10.19 -5.43 0.40
N TYR A 9 -11.23 -5.76 1.17
CA TYR A 9 -12.40 -6.48 0.69
C TYR A 9 -13.67 -5.75 1.08
N PHE A 10 -14.71 -5.95 0.28
CA PHE A 10 -16.07 -5.52 0.58
C PHE A 10 -17.02 -6.73 0.56
N LEU A 11 -17.93 -6.77 1.54
CA LEU A 11 -19.01 -7.72 1.56
C LEU A 11 -20.24 -7.19 0.80
N TRP A 12 -20.51 -7.74 -0.38
CA TRP A 12 -21.69 -7.42 -1.17
C TRP A 12 -22.88 -8.27 -0.72
N THR A 13 -23.76 -7.71 0.10
CA THR A 13 -24.89 -8.43 0.71
C THR A 13 -26.05 -8.72 -0.25
N VAL A 14 -26.26 -7.90 -1.29
CA VAL A 14 -27.41 -8.01 -2.22
C VAL A 14 -27.28 -9.19 -3.22
N LYS A 15 -26.08 -9.78 -3.35
CA LYS A 15 -25.78 -10.94 -4.21
C LYS A 15 -25.24 -12.12 -3.37
N GLY A 16 -25.94 -12.46 -2.29
CA GLY A 16 -25.66 -13.70 -1.54
C GLY A 16 -24.35 -13.72 -0.73
N ALA A 17 -24.01 -12.64 -0.04
CA ALA A 17 -22.81 -12.54 0.81
C ALA A 17 -21.49 -12.85 0.07
N THR A 18 -21.31 -12.26 -1.11
CA THR A 18 -20.07 -12.39 -1.87
C THR A 18 -19.04 -11.40 -1.33
N VAL A 19 -17.87 -11.90 -0.90
CA VAL A 19 -16.71 -11.07 -0.55
C VAL A 19 -15.94 -10.78 -1.83
N MET A 20 -15.74 -9.51 -2.16
CA MET A 20 -14.98 -9.10 -3.35
C MET A 20 -13.75 -8.30 -2.93
N PRO A 21 -12.56 -8.58 -3.45
CA PRO A 21 -11.41 -7.71 -3.26
C PRO A 21 -11.69 -6.37 -3.96
N LEU A 22 -11.41 -5.27 -3.26
CA LEU A 22 -11.54 -3.92 -3.80
C LEU A 22 -10.21 -3.46 -4.37
N VAL A 23 -9.17 -3.48 -3.55
CA VAL A 23 -7.83 -2.99 -3.90
C VAL A 23 -6.79 -3.92 -3.32
N ARG A 24 -5.74 -4.16 -4.11
CA ARG A 24 -4.52 -4.83 -3.65
C ARG A 24 -3.36 -3.86 -3.69
N GLY A 25 -2.53 -3.95 -2.66
CA GLY A 25 -1.28 -3.24 -2.53
C GLY A 25 -0.28 -4.09 -1.74
N SER A 26 0.69 -3.41 -1.18
CA SER A 26 1.75 -3.95 -0.37
C SER A 26 1.66 -3.41 1.05
N GLY A 27 2.33 -4.08 1.97
CA GLY A 27 2.54 -3.60 3.32
C GLY A 27 3.83 -4.16 3.88
N PHE A 28 4.25 -3.60 5.00
CA PHE A 28 5.43 -4.05 5.73
C PHE A 28 5.18 -3.97 7.23
N MET A 29 6.02 -4.68 7.98
CA MET A 29 5.92 -4.77 9.42
C MET A 29 7.00 -3.91 10.06
N ILE A 30 6.65 -3.20 11.14
CA ILE A 30 7.60 -2.50 12.00
C ILE A 30 7.37 -2.93 13.44
N HIS A 31 8.41 -2.80 14.27
CA HIS A 31 8.26 -2.97 15.71
C HIS A 31 7.41 -1.84 16.30
N SER A 32 6.50 -2.21 17.21
CA SER A 32 5.84 -1.22 18.06
C SER A 32 6.83 -0.59 19.04
N ALA A 33 6.55 0.65 19.44
CA ALA A 33 7.28 1.27 20.53
C ALA A 33 6.95 0.53 21.84
N SER A 34 7.93 0.44 22.76
CA SER A 34 7.77 -0.27 24.03
C SER A 34 6.73 0.44 24.92
N ARG A 35 5.44 0.09 24.79
CA ARG A 35 4.30 0.43 25.69
C ARG A 35 2.91 0.04 25.15
N THR A 36 2.80 -0.53 23.96
CA THR A 36 1.49 -0.85 23.36
C THR A 36 1.10 -2.30 23.57
N PHE A 37 -0.19 -2.62 23.35
CA PHE A 37 -0.70 -4.00 23.38
C PHE A 37 -0.25 -4.83 22.17
N HIS A 38 0.26 -4.19 21.12
CA HIS A 38 0.68 -4.84 19.87
C HIS A 38 2.20 -4.87 19.80
N LYS A 39 2.78 -6.03 19.49
CA LYS A 39 4.23 -6.17 19.30
C LYS A 39 4.67 -5.57 17.96
N TYR A 40 3.77 -5.58 16.98
CA TYR A 40 4.05 -5.18 15.62
C TYR A 40 2.96 -4.27 15.06
N HIS A 41 3.37 -3.38 14.17
CA HIS A 41 2.46 -2.60 13.34
C HIS A 41 2.66 -2.97 11.89
N ILE A 42 1.53 -3.13 11.20
CA ILE A 42 1.52 -3.31 9.75
C ILE A 42 1.27 -1.96 9.13
N VAL A 43 2.23 -1.46 8.36
CA VAL A 43 2.16 -0.19 7.65
C VAL A 43 1.83 -0.46 6.19
N THR A 44 0.92 0.32 5.63
CA THR A 44 0.52 0.30 4.21
C THR A 44 0.02 1.68 3.78
N ALA A 45 -0.36 1.85 2.52
CA ALA A 45 -0.98 3.08 2.03
C ALA A 45 -2.46 3.13 2.46
N GLY A 46 -2.95 4.33 2.76
CA GLY A 46 -4.32 4.53 3.21
C GLY A 46 -5.35 4.10 2.18
N HIS A 47 -5.12 4.43 0.91
CA HIS A 47 -6.00 4.06 -0.21
C HIS A 47 -6.03 2.55 -0.48
N VAL A 48 -4.99 1.79 -0.10
CA VAL A 48 -4.97 0.32 -0.19
C VAL A 48 -5.85 -0.27 0.91
N ALA A 49 -5.70 0.22 2.13
CA ALA A 49 -6.37 -0.33 3.30
C ALA A 49 -7.86 0.02 3.35
N CYS A 50 -8.23 1.24 2.94
CA CYS A 50 -9.60 1.73 2.95
C CYS A 50 -9.89 2.62 1.72
N PRO A 51 -10.08 2.03 0.53
CA PRO A 51 -10.20 2.79 -0.73
C PRO A 51 -11.39 3.74 -0.77
N VAL A 52 -12.47 3.44 -0.04
CA VAL A 52 -13.68 4.27 0.05
C VAL A 52 -13.44 5.65 0.69
N GLN A 53 -12.30 5.83 1.35
CA GLN A 53 -11.89 7.09 1.97
C GLN A 53 -10.95 7.91 1.08
N PHE A 54 -10.56 7.37 -0.08
CA PHE A 54 -9.69 8.00 -1.07
C PHE A 54 -10.40 8.11 -2.43
N PRO A 55 -11.59 8.72 -2.50
CA PRO A 55 -12.39 8.75 -3.73
C PRO A 55 -11.67 9.43 -4.91
N ARG A 56 -10.78 10.39 -4.64
CA ARG A 56 -10.02 11.08 -5.69
C ARG A 56 -9.00 10.16 -6.37
N VAL A 57 -8.40 9.24 -5.61
CA VAL A 57 -7.42 8.25 -6.11
C VAL A 57 -8.08 7.27 -7.08
N PHE A 58 -9.31 6.85 -6.79
CA PHE A 58 -10.06 5.88 -7.61
C PHE A 58 -11.11 6.53 -8.53
N GLY A 59 -11.09 7.86 -8.62
CA GLY A 59 -12.06 8.68 -9.34
C GLY A 59 -13.42 8.79 -8.63
N ASP A 60 -14.00 10.00 -8.64
CA ASP A 60 -15.31 10.32 -8.07
C ASP A 60 -16.49 9.49 -8.65
N ARG A 61 -16.24 8.62 -9.64
CA ARG A 61 -17.24 8.06 -10.57
C ARG A 61 -17.50 6.56 -10.44
N SER A 62 -17.17 5.89 -9.35
CA SER A 62 -17.71 4.55 -9.10
C SER A 62 -18.91 4.63 -8.13
N PRO A 63 -20.18 4.61 -8.62
CA PRO A 63 -21.37 4.54 -7.77
C PRO A 63 -21.30 3.42 -6.73
N GLY A 64 -20.59 2.34 -7.05
CA GLY A 64 -20.31 1.23 -6.16
C GLY A 64 -19.55 1.64 -4.89
N LEU A 65 -18.44 2.38 -4.98
CA LEU A 65 -17.66 2.79 -3.79
C LEU A 65 -18.44 3.76 -2.89
N ARG A 66 -19.30 4.62 -3.47
CA ARG A 66 -20.13 5.57 -2.69
C ARG A 66 -21.17 4.86 -1.82
N ALA A 67 -21.59 3.66 -2.19
CA ALA A 67 -22.53 2.85 -1.40
C ALA A 67 -21.83 2.10 -0.25
N ILE A 68 -20.50 2.10 -0.20
CA ILE A 68 -19.70 1.33 0.74
C ILE A 68 -19.14 2.24 1.82
N GLY A 69 -19.72 2.17 3.02
CA GLY A 69 -19.10 2.75 4.22
C GLY A 69 -17.86 1.98 4.68
N GLU A 70 -16.94 2.66 5.35
CA GLU A 70 -15.69 2.09 5.91
C GLU A 70 -15.92 0.83 6.75
N ARG A 71 -16.99 0.79 7.55
CA ARG A 71 -17.36 -0.37 8.38
C ARG A 71 -17.63 -1.66 7.59
N HIS A 72 -17.81 -1.56 6.27
CA HIS A 72 -18.03 -2.71 5.40
C HIS A 72 -16.72 -3.20 4.75
N ILE A 73 -15.59 -2.54 5.05
CA ILE A 73 -14.27 -2.92 4.57
C ILE A 73 -13.58 -3.82 5.59
N SER A 74 -13.10 -4.96 5.12
CA SER A 74 -12.12 -5.79 5.83
C SER A 74 -10.78 -5.72 5.11
N THR A 75 -9.70 -5.97 5.84
CA THR A 75 -8.35 -6.02 5.27
C THR A 75 -7.65 -7.29 5.73
N GLY A 76 -6.80 -7.83 4.86
CA GLY A 76 -6.00 -9.01 5.11
C GLY A 76 -4.60 -8.84 4.55
N LEU A 77 -3.64 -9.51 5.20
CA LEU A 77 -2.28 -9.63 4.67
C LEU A 77 -2.20 -10.88 3.81
N LEU A 78 -1.69 -10.74 2.59
CA LEU A 78 -1.38 -11.83 1.68
C LEU A 78 0.12 -12.12 1.75
N CYS A 79 0.49 -13.19 2.43
CA CYS A 79 1.88 -13.65 2.44
C CYS A 79 2.06 -14.75 1.39
N PRO A 80 3.09 -14.68 0.52
CA PRO A 80 3.37 -15.77 -0.41
C PRO A 80 3.63 -17.05 0.40
N SER A 81 2.98 -18.13 -0.01
CA SER A 81 3.24 -19.44 0.59
C SER A 81 4.62 -19.93 0.17
N GLY A 82 5.29 -20.69 1.04
CA GLY A 82 6.63 -21.20 0.78
C GLY A 82 6.72 -22.05 -0.50
N ALA A 83 7.94 -22.47 -0.85
CA ALA A 83 8.22 -23.21 -2.08
C ALA A 83 7.24 -24.38 -2.30
N GLY A 84 6.38 -24.27 -3.33
CA GLY A 84 5.47 -25.33 -3.77
C GLY A 84 3.97 -25.03 -3.67
N SER A 85 3.55 -23.90 -3.10
CA SER A 85 2.13 -23.52 -3.01
C SER A 85 1.87 -22.19 -3.71
N SER A 86 0.96 -22.18 -4.69
CA SER A 86 0.56 -21.00 -5.44
C SER A 86 -0.37 -20.05 -4.67
N THR A 87 -0.99 -20.54 -3.58
CA THR A 87 -2.00 -19.79 -2.83
C THR A 87 -1.35 -19.06 -1.65
N PRO A 88 -1.53 -17.74 -1.50
CA PRO A 88 -1.01 -16.98 -0.38
C PRO A 88 -1.75 -17.33 0.91
N VAL A 89 -1.05 -17.20 2.04
CA VAL A 89 -1.66 -17.30 3.37
C VAL A 89 -2.24 -15.94 3.73
N THR A 90 -3.55 -15.91 3.99
CA THR A 90 -4.26 -14.67 4.35
C THR A 90 -4.39 -14.52 5.86
N PHE A 91 -3.94 -13.39 6.40
CA PHE A 91 -4.10 -13.04 7.82
C PHE A 91 -5.06 -11.87 8.00
N PRO A 92 -6.20 -12.03 8.68
CA PRO A 92 -7.16 -10.95 8.84
C PRO A 92 -6.66 -9.89 9.84
N THR A 93 -6.95 -8.62 9.55
CA THR A 93 -6.62 -7.50 10.45
C THR A 93 -7.79 -7.11 11.35
N LEU A 94 -7.49 -6.39 12.43
CA LEU A 94 -8.46 -5.75 13.30
C LEU A 94 -9.10 -4.53 12.62
N PHE A 95 -10.35 -4.24 13.01
CA PHE A 95 -11.08 -3.02 12.67
C PHE A 95 -11.37 -2.25 13.98
N PRO A 96 -11.32 -0.90 14.01
CA PRO A 96 -11.01 -0.01 12.89
C PRO A 96 -9.52 0.05 12.57
N GLN A 97 -9.21 0.33 11.30
CA GLN A 97 -7.86 0.62 10.85
C GLN A 97 -7.51 2.06 11.22
N ARG A 98 -6.25 2.33 11.57
CA ARG A 98 -5.85 3.71 11.84
C ARG A 98 -5.26 4.34 10.60
N ARG A 99 -5.92 5.37 10.09
CA ARG A 99 -5.56 6.06 8.84
C ARG A 99 -5.10 7.48 9.12
N PHE A 100 -4.25 7.99 8.23
CA PHE A 100 -3.77 9.36 8.26
C PHE A 100 -4.25 10.03 6.97
N ILE A 101 -5.17 10.99 7.07
CA ILE A 101 -5.77 11.60 5.87
C ILE A 101 -4.79 12.62 5.24
N ASN A 102 -3.94 13.23 6.07
CA ASN A 102 -2.95 14.22 5.61
C ASN A 102 -1.68 13.59 5.04
N ALA A 103 -1.51 12.27 5.19
CA ALA A 103 -0.41 11.49 4.65
C ALA A 103 -0.98 10.11 4.32
N ASP A 104 -1.11 9.74 3.04
CA ASP A 104 -1.78 8.51 2.59
C ASP A 104 -1.15 7.21 3.13
N ALA A 105 -1.42 6.93 4.40
CA ALA A 105 -0.87 5.85 5.20
C ALA A 105 -1.97 5.25 6.08
N ALA A 106 -1.81 3.97 6.37
CA ALA A 106 -2.57 3.27 7.37
C ALA A 106 -1.67 2.38 8.23
N ILE A 107 -2.06 2.26 9.49
CA ILE A 107 -1.52 1.29 10.43
C ILE A 107 -2.62 0.28 10.76
N LEU A 108 -2.29 -0.99 10.55
CA LEU A 108 -3.15 -2.14 10.78
C LEU A 108 -2.54 -3.02 11.88
N HIS A 109 -3.41 -3.77 12.55
CA HIS A 109 -3.03 -4.76 13.54
C HIS A 109 -3.60 -6.11 13.16
N LEU A 110 -2.84 -7.18 13.37
CA LEU A 110 -3.26 -8.54 13.07
C LEU A 110 -4.23 -9.07 14.12
N LYS A 111 -5.25 -9.82 13.69
CA LYS A 111 -5.98 -10.70 14.62
C LYS A 111 -5.06 -11.85 15.03
N ASN A 112 -5.06 -12.22 16.31
CA ASN A 112 -4.20 -13.26 16.86
C ASN A 112 -2.71 -13.04 16.51
N GLU A 113 -2.19 -11.85 16.84
CA GLU A 113 -0.85 -11.37 16.46
C GLU A 113 0.25 -12.41 16.65
N ASP A 114 0.30 -13.10 17.79
CA ASP A 114 1.34 -14.10 18.10
C ASP A 114 1.35 -15.28 17.12
N GLN A 115 0.17 -15.80 16.76
CA GLN A 115 0.06 -16.92 15.82
C GLN A 115 0.40 -16.47 14.39
N ALA A 116 -0.08 -15.29 14.00
CA ALA A 116 0.19 -14.72 12.69
C ALA A 116 1.68 -14.41 12.52
N PHE A 117 2.30 -13.79 13.53
CA PHE A 117 3.73 -13.44 13.50
C PHE A 117 4.64 -14.67 13.45
N SER A 118 4.32 -15.73 14.21
CA SER A 118 5.04 -17.00 14.12
C SER A 118 5.04 -17.52 12.68
N THR A 119 3.89 -17.52 12.01
CA THR A 119 3.77 -18.00 10.63
C THR A 119 4.53 -17.09 9.65
N ILE A 120 4.33 -15.78 9.75
CA ILE A 120 5.00 -14.76 8.93
C ILE A 120 6.54 -14.86 9.04
N SER A 121 7.04 -15.09 10.25
CA SER A 121 8.48 -15.26 10.51
C SER A 121 9.03 -16.53 9.85
N HIS A 122 8.29 -17.64 9.87
CA HIS A 122 8.67 -18.87 9.15
C HIS A 122 8.70 -18.67 7.63
N LEU A 123 7.92 -17.73 7.09
CA LEU A 123 7.95 -17.32 5.68
C LEU A 123 9.12 -16.36 5.35
N GLY A 124 10.00 -16.07 6.31
CA GLY A 124 11.17 -15.21 6.11
C GLY A 124 10.83 -13.72 5.96
N ILE A 125 9.66 -13.31 6.44
CA ILE A 125 9.24 -11.91 6.52
C ILE A 125 9.66 -11.37 7.88
N THR A 126 10.48 -10.33 7.87
CA THR A 126 11.00 -9.70 9.10
C THR A 126 10.51 -8.27 9.23
N PRO A 127 10.33 -7.76 10.46
CA PRO A 127 10.11 -6.35 10.69
C PRO A 127 11.25 -5.50 10.11
N VAL A 128 10.91 -4.29 9.69
CA VAL A 128 11.83 -3.29 9.16
C VAL A 128 12.06 -2.22 10.21
N ASP A 129 13.33 -1.85 10.43
CA ASP A 129 13.67 -0.71 11.27
C ASP A 129 13.33 0.60 10.57
N VAL A 130 12.87 1.57 11.35
CA VAL A 130 12.48 2.89 10.84
C VAL A 130 13.60 3.90 11.06
N ASP A 131 13.81 4.74 10.05
CA ASP A 131 14.69 5.90 10.12
C ASP A 131 13.86 7.19 10.05
N LEU A 132 13.93 7.96 11.12
CA LEU A 132 13.21 9.23 11.28
C LEU A 132 14.07 10.44 10.91
N GLN A 133 15.29 10.25 10.41
CA GLN A 133 16.11 11.37 9.93
C GLN A 133 15.55 11.90 8.61
N PRO A 134 15.42 13.22 8.43
CA PRO A 134 14.91 13.82 7.19
C PRO A 134 15.66 13.32 5.95
N LEU A 135 14.91 13.05 4.88
CA LEU A 135 15.47 12.69 3.59
C LEU A 135 16.14 13.91 2.93
N GLN A 136 17.27 13.68 2.30
CA GLN A 136 17.95 14.70 1.51
C GLN A 136 17.61 14.56 0.02
N PHE A 137 17.75 15.64 -0.74
CA PHE A 137 17.66 15.60 -2.21
C PHE A 137 18.77 14.70 -2.77
N GLY A 138 18.46 13.88 -3.77
CA GLY A 138 19.46 13.04 -4.44
C GLY A 138 19.89 11.81 -3.63
N GLU A 139 19.16 11.48 -2.57
CA GLU A 139 19.47 10.35 -1.70
C GLU A 139 19.08 9.03 -2.36
N GLU A 140 19.95 8.02 -2.28
CA GLU A 140 19.69 6.70 -2.88
C GLU A 140 18.67 5.91 -2.06
N LEU A 141 17.66 5.38 -2.75
CA LEU A 141 16.53 4.67 -2.18
C LEU A 141 16.35 3.28 -2.80
N THR A 142 15.74 2.39 -2.05
CA THR A 142 15.20 1.11 -2.55
C THR A 142 13.70 1.06 -2.27
N PHE A 143 12.90 0.99 -3.33
CA PHE A 143 11.45 0.80 -3.29
C PHE A 143 11.13 -0.69 -3.22
N CYS A 144 10.52 -1.13 -2.14
CA CYS A 144 10.15 -2.53 -1.93
C CYS A 144 8.63 -2.68 -1.97
N GLY A 145 8.17 -3.81 -2.50
CA GLY A 145 6.74 -4.13 -2.53
C GLY A 145 6.52 -5.52 -3.13
N VAL A 146 5.27 -5.84 -3.36
CA VAL A 146 4.88 -7.06 -4.05
C VAL A 146 4.08 -6.75 -5.31
N THR A 147 4.27 -7.56 -6.35
CA THR A 147 3.33 -7.65 -7.47
C THR A 147 2.29 -8.71 -7.17
N SER A 148 1.03 -8.45 -7.52
CA SER A 148 -0.03 -9.46 -7.44
C SER A 148 -0.60 -9.73 -8.82
N THR A 149 -0.57 -11.00 -9.26
CA THR A 149 -1.17 -11.43 -10.52
C THR A 149 -2.32 -12.40 -10.26
N GLU A 150 -3.51 -12.06 -10.77
CA GLU A 150 -4.68 -12.93 -10.71
C GLU A 150 -4.72 -13.87 -11.91
N HIS A 151 -4.91 -15.16 -11.65
CA HIS A 151 -4.94 -16.19 -12.69
C HIS A 151 -6.37 -16.56 -13.13
N SER A 152 -7.42 -15.91 -12.59
CA SER A 152 -8.81 -16.24 -12.90
C SER A 152 -9.70 -14.99 -12.97
N ALA A 153 -10.77 -15.05 -13.77
CA ALA A 153 -11.75 -13.97 -13.92
C ALA A 153 -12.58 -13.70 -12.65
N ASN A 154 -12.57 -14.61 -11.68
CA ASN A 154 -13.22 -14.43 -10.38
C ASN A 154 -12.18 -13.94 -9.37
N ALA A 155 -12.36 -12.71 -8.89
CA ALA A 155 -11.44 -12.11 -7.94
C ALA A 155 -11.55 -12.81 -6.56
N SER A 156 -10.63 -13.72 -6.28
CA SER A 156 -10.40 -14.40 -4.99
C SER A 156 -8.91 -14.43 -4.71
N ASP A 157 -8.51 -14.44 -3.44
CA ASP A 157 -7.11 -14.58 -3.07
C ASP A 157 -6.53 -15.95 -3.38
N ASP A 158 -7.37 -16.97 -3.55
CA ASP A 158 -6.95 -18.35 -3.81
C ASP A 158 -6.13 -18.49 -5.10
N ASN A 159 -6.32 -17.55 -6.03
CA ASN A 159 -5.72 -17.52 -7.37
C ASN A 159 -4.72 -16.35 -7.56
N VAL A 160 -4.26 -15.74 -6.46
CA VAL A 160 -3.34 -14.60 -6.49
C VAL A 160 -1.92 -15.10 -6.31
N HIS A 161 -1.06 -14.88 -7.30
CA HIS A 161 0.38 -15.05 -7.11
C HIS A 161 0.98 -13.73 -6.64
N VAL A 162 1.75 -13.79 -5.54
CA VAL A 162 2.42 -12.62 -4.94
C VAL A 162 3.93 -12.78 -5.11
N GLU A 163 4.57 -11.83 -5.80
CA GLU A 163 6.02 -11.83 -6.01
C GLU A 163 6.66 -10.59 -5.40
N TYR A 164 7.75 -10.77 -4.65
CA TYR A 164 8.48 -9.65 -4.04
C TYR A 164 9.38 -8.95 -5.06
N HIS A 165 9.37 -7.62 -5.05
CA HIS A 165 10.26 -6.80 -5.85
C HIS A 165 10.95 -5.71 -5.03
N SER A 166 12.19 -5.44 -5.43
CA SER A 166 12.96 -4.27 -5.01
C SER A 166 13.42 -3.50 -6.25
N ILE A 167 13.29 -2.18 -6.23
CA ILE A 167 13.65 -1.28 -7.33
C ILE A 167 14.48 -0.16 -6.73
N ASN A 168 15.66 0.12 -7.29
CA ASN A 168 16.45 1.26 -6.80
C ASN A 168 15.96 2.55 -7.45
N GLY A 169 16.31 3.65 -6.79
CA GLY A 169 16.11 4.97 -7.36
C GLY A 169 16.66 6.04 -6.43
N VAL A 170 16.20 7.27 -6.65
CA VAL A 170 16.78 8.46 -6.05
C VAL A 170 15.68 9.44 -5.67
N SER A 171 15.73 9.95 -4.44
CA SER A 171 14.82 11.02 -3.99
C SER A 171 15.02 12.27 -4.85
N HIS A 172 13.93 12.95 -5.18
CA HIS A 172 13.99 14.17 -5.97
C HIS A 172 13.35 15.32 -5.22
N SER A 173 12.02 15.45 -5.25
CA SER A 173 11.36 16.67 -4.78
C SER A 173 10.11 16.38 -3.99
N GLU A 174 9.84 17.21 -3.00
CA GLU A 174 8.56 17.24 -2.29
C GLU A 174 7.49 17.92 -3.14
N VAL A 175 6.30 17.33 -3.18
CA VAL A 175 5.16 17.77 -3.99
C VAL A 175 3.90 17.69 -3.13
N GLY A 176 3.21 18.83 -2.98
CA GLY A 176 1.87 18.85 -2.38
C GLY A 176 0.82 18.36 -3.37
N THR A 177 -0.01 17.40 -2.96
CA THR A 177 -1.09 16.84 -3.78
C THR A 177 -2.43 16.88 -3.04
N LEU A 178 -3.52 16.99 -3.79
CA LEU A 178 -4.88 16.93 -3.25
C LEU A 178 -5.35 15.52 -2.95
N ASP A 179 -4.65 14.52 -3.47
CA ASP A 179 -5.07 13.12 -3.48
C ASP A 179 -4.34 12.29 -2.42
N TYR A 180 -3.05 12.61 -2.18
CA TYR A 180 -2.16 11.84 -1.31
C TYR A 180 -1.57 12.68 -0.16
N GLY A 181 -1.88 13.98 -0.11
CA GLY A 181 -1.20 14.94 0.77
C GLY A 181 0.17 15.33 0.23
N THR A 182 1.13 15.60 1.11
CA THR A 182 2.52 15.87 0.73
C THR A 182 3.24 14.57 0.42
N VAL A 183 3.82 14.46 -0.77
CA VAL A 183 4.58 13.29 -1.22
C VAL A 183 5.98 13.69 -1.66
N ILE A 184 6.91 12.75 -1.62
CA ILE A 184 8.22 12.87 -2.24
C ILE A 184 8.18 12.13 -3.58
N ALA A 185 8.38 12.87 -4.66
CA ALA A 185 8.58 12.32 -5.99
C ALA A 185 10.03 11.84 -6.13
N ALA A 186 10.19 10.66 -6.74
CA ALA A 186 11.48 10.02 -6.90
C ALA A 186 11.66 9.46 -8.32
N GLN A 187 12.93 9.39 -8.72
CA GLN A 187 13.35 8.59 -9.86
C GLN A 187 13.41 7.12 -9.44
N ALA A 188 13.16 6.22 -10.38
CA ALA A 188 13.33 4.79 -10.19
C ALA A 188 13.92 4.16 -11.46
N ASP A 189 14.68 3.07 -11.30
CA ASP A 189 15.32 2.36 -12.41
C ASP A 189 14.31 1.84 -13.44
N ARG A 190 13.07 1.59 -12.99
CA ARG A 190 11.93 1.16 -13.81
C ARG A 190 10.62 1.62 -13.18
N ASP A 191 9.53 1.49 -13.94
CA ASP A 191 8.19 1.76 -13.43
C ASP A 191 7.85 0.81 -12.28
N ILE A 192 7.18 1.36 -11.26
CA ILE A 192 6.65 0.56 -10.16
C ILE A 192 5.28 0.00 -10.54
N ASP A 193 5.00 -1.24 -10.15
CA ASP A 193 3.65 -1.78 -10.27
C ASP A 193 2.76 -1.11 -9.21
N PRO A 194 1.52 -0.69 -9.55
CA PRO A 194 0.60 -0.11 -8.58
C PRO A 194 0.34 -0.99 -7.35
N THR A 195 0.47 -2.32 -7.43
CA THR A 195 0.32 -3.19 -6.24
C THR A 195 1.50 -3.08 -5.27
N MET A 196 2.59 -2.39 -5.65
CA MET A 196 3.67 -2.01 -4.73
C MET A 196 3.27 -0.87 -3.79
N CYS A 197 2.16 -0.17 -4.02
CA CYS A 197 1.68 0.89 -3.13
C CYS A 197 1.42 0.33 -1.72
N GLY A 198 1.90 1.03 -0.70
CA GLY A 198 1.94 0.61 0.69
C GLY A 198 3.22 -0.12 1.09
N GLY A 199 4.08 -0.47 0.13
CA GLY A 199 5.39 -1.04 0.39
C GLY A 199 6.38 -0.01 0.98
N PRO A 200 7.43 -0.47 1.68
CA PRO A 200 8.40 0.41 2.31
C PRO A 200 9.37 1.00 1.30
N VAL A 201 9.78 2.24 1.56
CA VAL A 201 10.91 2.89 0.91
C VAL A 201 12.08 2.85 1.87
N LEU A 202 13.19 2.25 1.44
CA LEU A 202 14.39 2.08 2.27
C LEU A 202 15.47 3.07 1.86
N ARG A 203 16.13 3.67 2.84
CA ARG A 203 17.37 4.40 2.64
C ARG A 203 18.50 3.42 2.37
N LYS A 204 19.14 3.50 1.20
CA LYS A 204 20.13 2.50 0.77
C LYS A 204 21.39 2.49 1.66
N SER A 205 21.75 3.62 2.24
CA SER A 205 22.94 3.75 3.09
C SER A 205 22.85 2.98 4.42
N ASN A 206 21.64 2.66 4.92
CA ASN A 206 21.46 1.96 6.19
C ASN A 206 20.37 0.87 6.19
N GLY A 207 19.65 0.68 5.09
CA GLY A 207 18.61 -0.34 4.92
C GLY A 207 17.32 -0.07 5.71
N LYS A 208 17.17 1.11 6.33
CA LYS A 208 16.01 1.42 7.17
C LYS A 208 14.90 2.10 6.38
N CYS A 209 13.65 1.91 6.82
CA CYS A 209 12.47 2.47 6.21
C CYS A 209 12.36 3.98 6.50
N VAL A 210 12.22 4.76 5.43
CA VAL A 210 12.07 6.22 5.44
C VAL A 210 10.71 6.66 4.90
N GLY A 211 9.92 5.77 4.30
CA GLY A 211 8.65 6.13 3.69
C GLY A 211 7.80 4.96 3.21
N VAL A 212 6.65 5.31 2.65
CA VAL A 212 5.64 4.37 2.14
C VAL A 212 5.27 4.74 0.72
N ILE A 213 5.37 3.81 -0.24
CA ILE A 213 5.01 4.03 -1.64
C ILE A 213 3.50 4.34 -1.72
N VAL A 214 3.08 5.39 -2.43
CA VAL A 214 1.65 5.75 -2.54
C VAL A 214 1.14 5.83 -3.97
N ALA A 215 2.01 6.11 -4.94
CA ALA A 215 1.56 6.16 -6.33
C ALA A 215 2.70 5.92 -7.32
N ARG A 216 2.35 5.39 -8.48
CA ARG A 216 3.17 5.51 -9.69
C ARG A 216 3.01 6.92 -10.25
N ILE A 217 4.11 7.59 -10.58
CA ILE A 217 4.07 8.87 -11.31
C ILE A 217 3.99 8.57 -12.80
N GLY A 218 3.04 9.20 -13.48
CA GLY A 218 2.90 9.09 -14.94
C GLY A 218 1.66 9.79 -15.44
N SER A 219 1.65 10.13 -16.74
CA SER A 219 0.44 10.60 -17.39
C SER A 219 -0.60 9.49 -17.33
N ALA A 220 -1.81 9.85 -16.88
CA ALA A 220 -2.98 9.01 -16.96
C ALA A 220 -3.30 8.73 -18.43
N THR A 221 -2.64 7.76 -19.06
CA THR A 221 -3.24 7.01 -20.17
C THR A 221 -4.29 6.07 -19.57
N VAL A 222 -5.30 6.66 -18.94
CA VAL A 222 -6.59 6.02 -18.79
C VAL A 222 -7.08 5.86 -20.22
N SER A 223 -7.22 4.63 -20.69
CA SER A 223 -8.03 4.41 -21.87
C SER A 223 -9.41 5.02 -21.57
N ASP A 224 -9.79 6.06 -22.31
CA ASP A 224 -11.17 6.61 -22.34
C ASP A 224 -12.20 5.59 -22.88
N SER A 225 -11.88 4.30 -22.84
CA SER A 225 -12.83 3.24 -23.10
C SER A 225 -13.79 3.17 -21.91
N PRO A 226 -15.10 3.35 -22.12
CA PRO A 226 -16.06 3.26 -21.05
C PRO A 226 -15.91 1.90 -20.36
N PRO A 227 -15.94 1.84 -19.03
CA PRO A 227 -15.80 0.61 -18.28
C PRO A 227 -16.85 -0.41 -18.73
N THR A 228 -16.42 -1.53 -19.34
CA THR A 228 -17.29 -2.68 -19.59
C THR A 228 -17.78 -3.23 -18.25
N PRO A 229 -19.07 -3.61 -18.13
CA PRO A 229 -19.73 -3.90 -16.85
C PRO A 229 -19.34 -5.24 -16.21
N ASP A 230 -18.05 -5.58 -16.22
CA ASP A 230 -17.48 -6.74 -15.54
C ASP A 230 -16.96 -6.36 -14.15
N ALA A 231 -16.94 -7.33 -13.24
CA ALA A 231 -16.46 -7.16 -11.85
C ALA A 231 -14.97 -6.73 -11.74
N SER A 232 -14.25 -6.66 -12.86
CA SER A 232 -12.88 -6.12 -12.98
C SER A 232 -12.79 -4.60 -12.78
N LEU A 233 -13.93 -3.90 -12.63
CA LEU A 233 -14.04 -2.44 -12.58
C LEU A 233 -13.64 -1.73 -11.28
N LEU A 234 -13.31 -2.45 -10.21
CA LEU A 234 -12.96 -1.80 -8.94
C LEU A 234 -11.45 -1.58 -8.73
N ILE A 235 -10.62 -2.16 -9.60
CA ILE A 235 -9.15 -2.07 -9.52
C ILE A 235 -8.67 -0.89 -10.37
N HIS A 236 -9.06 0.32 -10.00
CA HIS A 236 -8.39 1.51 -10.55
C HIS A 236 -6.95 1.53 -10.03
N LYS A 237 -5.98 1.53 -10.95
CA LYS A 237 -4.56 1.56 -10.63
C LYS A 237 -4.18 2.98 -10.22
N PRO A 238 -3.85 3.25 -8.94
CA PRO A 238 -3.50 4.59 -8.48
C PRO A 238 -2.31 5.14 -9.26
N ALA A 239 -2.48 6.32 -9.84
CA ALA A 239 -1.44 7.06 -10.53
C ALA A 239 -1.50 8.51 -10.06
N LEU A 240 -0.32 9.13 -9.92
CA LEU A 240 -0.19 10.55 -9.64
C LEU A 240 0.18 11.27 -10.93
N ASP A 241 -0.74 12.10 -11.41
CA ASP A 241 -0.48 12.98 -12.53
C ASP A 241 0.17 14.28 -12.06
N LEU A 242 1.42 14.48 -12.45
CA LEU A 242 2.18 15.69 -12.18
C LEU A 242 2.20 16.65 -13.37
N SER A 243 1.38 16.44 -14.41
CA SER A 243 1.33 17.26 -15.63
C SER A 243 1.21 18.76 -15.34
N ASN A 244 0.45 19.13 -14.32
CA ASN A 244 0.20 20.52 -13.93
C ASN A 244 1.20 21.10 -12.91
N THR A 245 2.20 20.35 -12.44
CA THR A 245 3.18 20.86 -11.47
C THR A 245 4.33 21.58 -12.21
N PRO A 246 4.47 22.91 -12.15
CA PRO A 246 5.54 23.62 -12.83
C PRO A 246 6.91 23.29 -12.20
N ASN A 247 7.98 23.34 -13.00
CA ASN A 247 9.39 23.23 -12.55
C ASN A 247 9.86 21.87 -12.00
N LEU A 248 9.15 20.77 -12.22
CA LEU A 248 9.73 19.42 -12.04
C LEU A 248 10.29 18.88 -13.36
N GLU A 249 11.51 18.33 -13.32
CA GLU A 249 12.03 17.46 -14.37
C GLU A 249 11.28 16.12 -14.36
N LYS A 250 10.10 16.10 -14.98
CA LYS A 250 9.16 14.97 -14.91
C LYS A 250 9.62 13.73 -15.68
N ALA A 251 10.51 13.88 -16.66
CA ALA A 251 10.89 12.81 -17.59
C ALA A 251 11.54 11.60 -16.89
N SER A 252 12.03 11.76 -15.66
CA SER A 252 12.70 10.72 -14.87
C SER A 252 11.94 10.27 -13.63
N LEU A 253 10.85 10.95 -13.24
CA LEU A 253 10.09 10.66 -12.03
C LEU A 253 9.09 9.54 -12.28
N ARG A 254 9.12 8.49 -11.45
CA ARG A 254 8.32 7.27 -11.66
C ARG A 254 7.51 6.85 -10.44
N VAL A 255 7.86 7.33 -9.26
CA VAL A 255 7.24 6.91 -7.99
C VAL A 255 7.06 8.09 -7.05
N ALA A 256 5.92 8.11 -6.36
CA ALA A 256 5.64 8.98 -5.24
C ALA A 256 5.49 8.15 -3.97
N PHE A 257 6.06 8.66 -2.88
CA PHE A 257 5.97 8.05 -1.56
C PHE A 257 5.78 9.12 -0.49
N ILE A 258 5.17 8.77 0.64
CA ILE A 258 5.06 9.66 1.81
C ILE A 258 6.20 9.37 2.78
N SER A 259 6.63 10.38 3.53
CA SER A 259 7.66 10.20 4.56
C SER A 259 7.07 9.52 5.78
N ILE A 260 7.81 8.59 6.38
CA ILE A 260 7.37 7.92 7.62
C ILE A 260 7.29 8.90 8.81
N ASN A 261 8.03 10.01 8.72
CA ASN A 261 7.97 11.10 9.69
C ASN A 261 6.63 11.85 9.69
N ASP A 262 5.87 11.80 8.59
CA ASP A 262 4.64 12.58 8.46
C ASP A 262 3.51 12.04 9.33
N PHE A 263 3.59 10.76 9.74
CA PHE A 263 2.53 10.10 10.50
C PHE A 263 3.00 9.29 11.72
N LEU A 264 4.16 8.63 11.67
CA LEU A 264 4.55 7.68 12.71
C LEU A 264 4.83 8.32 14.08
N PRO A 265 5.49 9.49 14.18
CA PRO A 265 5.68 10.16 15.47
C PRO A 265 4.35 10.53 16.14
N THR A 266 3.41 11.09 15.37
CA THR A 266 2.07 11.44 15.84
C THR A 266 1.30 10.20 16.28
N TYR A 267 1.41 9.10 15.53
CA TYR A 267 0.84 7.81 15.93
C TYR A 267 1.36 7.36 17.29
N ARG A 268 2.69 7.27 17.44
CA ARG A 268 3.33 6.80 18.67
C ARG A 268 3.00 7.66 19.88
N ALA A 269 2.83 8.97 19.70
CA ALA A 269 2.44 9.89 20.77
C ALA A 269 1.02 9.64 21.32
N THR A 270 0.16 8.99 20.54
CA THR A 270 -1.24 8.71 20.89
C THR A 270 -1.51 7.25 21.26
N GLU A 271 -0.49 6.38 21.19
CA GLU A 271 -0.57 5.00 21.65
C GLU A 271 -0.24 4.83 23.14
N GLY A 272 0.31 5.87 23.77
CA GLY A 272 0.54 5.92 25.22
C GLY A 272 -0.60 6.58 25.97
#